data_AF-A0A969JBM2-F1
#
_entry.id   AF-A0A969JBM2-F1
#
_cell.length_a   1.000
_cell.length_b   1.000
_cell.length_c   1.000
_cell.angle_alpha   90.00
_cell.angle_beta   90.00
_cell.angle_gamma   90.00
#
_symmetry.space_group_name_H-M   'P 1'
#
loop_
_entity.id
_entity.type
_entity.pdbx_description
1 polymer ?
#
loop_
_entity_poly.entity_id
_entity_poly.type
_entity_poly.pdbx_seq_one_letter_code
_entity_poly.pdbx_strand_id
1 'polypeptide(L)' 'MKSHPPEPRKLLDQVRDAIRLRHYSYRTEQAYVHWIRRYILFHNKRYPKEMGNAEIEAFLTHSVVTQTVASFTQN' A
#
# COMPACT_ATOMS: atom_id res chain seq x y z
N MET A 1 27.69 2.14 -26.30
CA MET A 1 26.36 2.35 -25.66
C MET A 1 26.50 2.00 -24.18
N LYS A 2 26.35 2.96 -23.27
CA LYS A 2 26.43 2.68 -21.82
C LYS A 2 25.09 2.09 -21.39
N SER A 3 25.03 0.79 -21.16
CA SER A 3 23.87 0.12 -20.55
C SER A 3 23.74 0.61 -19.11
N HIS A 4 22.75 1.46 -18.85
CA HIS A 4 22.34 1.77 -17.48
C HIS A 4 21.83 0.46 -16.83
N PRO A 5 22.27 0.11 -15.61
CA PRO A 5 21.61 -0.95 -14.86
C PRO A 5 20.13 -0.55 -14.69
N PRO A 6 19.17 -1.50 -14.81
CA PRO A 6 17.77 -1.17 -14.61
C PRO A 6 17.63 -0.59 -13.20
N GLU A 7 17.07 0.62 -13.09
CA GLU A 7 16.81 1.22 -11.80
C GLU A 7 16.02 0.24 -10.91
N PRO A 8 16.32 0.17 -9.60
CA PRO A 8 15.56 -0.70 -8.70
C PRO A 8 14.08 -0.33 -8.79
N ARG A 9 13.26 -1.29 -9.22
CA ARG A 9 11.81 -1.09 -9.40
C ARG A 9 11.21 -0.56 -8.09
N LYS A 10 10.41 0.50 -8.18
CA LYS A 10 9.73 1.08 -7.02
C LYS A 10 8.81 0.03 -6.39
N LEU A 11 8.67 0.05 -5.06
CA LEU A 11 7.87 -0.92 -4.31
C LEU A 11 6.45 -1.09 -4.88
N LEU A 12 5.77 0.01 -5.21
CA LEU A 12 4.41 -0.05 -5.73
C LEU A 12 4.34 -0.69 -7.13
N ASP A 13 5.40 -0.59 -7.92
CA ASP A 13 5.47 -1.25 -9.24
C ASP A 13 5.67 -2.76 -9.07
N GLN A 14 6.52 -3.18 -8.13
CA GLN A 14 6.69 -4.59 -7.77
C GLN A 14 5.37 -5.21 -7.27
N VAL A 15 4.59 -4.46 -6.49
CA VAL A 15 3.26 -4.89 -6.03
C VAL A 15 2.29 -5.07 -7.21
N ARG A 16 2.24 -4.12 -8.15
CA ARG A 16 1.38 -4.23 -9.34
C ARG A 16 1.73 -5.46 -10.17
N ASP A 17 3.02 -5.69 -10.40
CA ASP A 17 3.52 -6.87 -11.12
C ASP A 17 3.07 -8.17 -10.42
N ALA A 18 3.21 -8.25 -9.10
CA ALA A 18 2.80 -9.42 -8.32
C ALA A 18 1.27 -9.65 -8.36
N ILE A 19 0.47 -8.59 -8.33
CA ILE A 19 -1.00 -8.68 -8.41
C ILE A 19 -1.44 -9.15 -9.80
N ARG A 20 -0.83 -8.60 -10.86
CA ARG A 20 -1.12 -9.00 -12.25
C ARG A 20 -0.71 -10.43 -12.53
N LEU A 21 0.42 -10.88 -11.99
CA LEU A 21 0.87 -12.27 -12.09
C LEU A 21 -0.12 -13.25 -11.43
N ARG A 22 -0.82 -12.79 -10.38
CA ARG A 22 -1.87 -13.57 -9.71
C ARG A 22 -3.24 -13.45 -10.39
N HIS A 23 -3.32 -12.80 -11.55
CA HIS A 23 -4.55 -12.60 -12.32
C HIS A 23 -5.69 -11.94 -11.52
N TYR A 24 -5.36 -11.13 -10.52
CA TYR A 24 -6.38 -10.34 -9.83
C TYR A 24 -6.93 -9.24 -10.73
N SER A 25 -8.15 -8.81 -10.42
CA SER A 25 -8.79 -7.73 -11.17
C SER A 25 -8.04 -6.41 -11.02
N TYR A 26 -8.17 -5.53 -12.01
CA TYR A 26 -7.64 -4.17 -11.94
C TYR A 26 -8.20 -3.37 -10.74
N ARG A 27 -9.44 -3.66 -10.31
CA ARG A 27 -10.01 -3.06 -9.09
C ARG A 27 -9.26 -3.50 -7.84
N THR A 28 -8.88 -4.78 -7.77
CA THR A 28 -8.06 -5.32 -6.68
C THR A 28 -6.67 -4.69 -6.67
N GLU A 29 -6.04 -4.52 -7.84
CA GLU A 29 -4.76 -3.81 -7.96
C GLU A 29 -4.84 -2.40 -7.37
N GLN A 30 -5.85 -1.63 -7.76
CA GLN A 30 -6.04 -0.27 -7.25
C GLN A 30 -6.27 -0.23 -5.74
N ALA A 31 -7.10 -1.14 -5.21
CA ALA A 31 -7.37 -1.22 -3.78
C ALA A 31 -6.08 -1.52 -3.00
N TYR A 32 -5.30 -2.52 -3.42
CA TYR A 32 -4.06 -2.89 -2.74
C TYR A 32 -3.02 -1.78 -2.79
N VAL A 33 -2.81 -1.16 -3.96
CA VAL A 33 -1.88 -0.03 -4.10
C VAL A 33 -2.31 1.15 -3.22
N HIS A 34 -3.62 1.43 -3.15
CA HIS A 34 -4.16 2.48 -2.28
C HIS A 34 -3.87 2.21 -0.80
N TRP A 35 -4.16 0.99 -0.33
CA TRP A 35 -3.91 0.59 1.05
C TRP A 35 -2.42 0.60 1.42
N ILE A 36 -1.56 0.06 0.57
CA ILE A 36 -0.11 0.04 0.79
C ILE A 36 0.46 1.46 0.84
N ARG A 37 -0.01 2.36 -0.04
CA ARG A 37 0.41 3.78 0.00
C ARG A 37 0.00 4.45 1.31
N ARG A 38 -1.24 4.25 1.76
CA ARG A 38 -1.72 4.79 3.04
C ARG A 38 -0.92 4.26 4.23
N TYR A 39 -0.67 2.95 4.25
CA TYR A 39 0.14 2.31 5.29
C TYR A 39 1.55 2.90 5.39
N ILE A 40 2.24 3.05 4.25
CA ILE A 40 3.59 3.65 4.21
C ILE A 40 3.56 5.11 4.68
N LEU A 41 2.55 5.89 4.29
CA LEU A 41 2.44 7.29 4.69
C LEU A 41 2.13 7.45 6.18
N PHE A 42 1.25 6.61 6.73
CA PHE A 42 0.92 6.59 8.16
C PHE A 42 2.16 6.33 9.03
N HIS A 43 3.06 5.46 8.55
CA HIS A 43 4.33 5.15 9.22
C HIS A 43 5.51 6.01 8.75
N ASN A 44 5.26 7.26 8.34
CA ASN A 44 6.30 8.24 7.97
C ASN A 44 7.30 7.75 6.91
N LYS A 45 6.83 6.97 5.93
CA LYS A 45 7.64 6.37 4.85
C LYS A 45 8.71 5.37 5.34
N ARG A 46 8.52 4.78 6.53
CA ARG A 46 9.36 3.68 7.00
C ARG A 46 9.24 2.48 6.05
N TYR A 47 10.32 1.72 5.88
CA TYR A 47 10.31 0.60 4.94
C TYR A 47 9.43 -0.54 5.50
N PRO A 48 8.52 -1.14 4.69
CA PRO A 48 7.65 -2.22 5.16
C PRO A 48 8.37 -3.45 5.70
N LYS A 49 9.60 -3.72 5.25
CA LYS A 49 10.43 -4.81 5.78
C LYS A 49 10.82 -4.63 7.25
N GLU A 50 10.74 -3.39 7.75
CA GLU A 50 11.11 -3.01 9.12
C GLU A 50 9.85 -2.90 10.00
N MET A 51 8.67 -3.21 9.46
CA MET A 51 7.39 -3.09 10.13
C MET A 51 6.75 -4.47 10.26
N GLY A 52 6.16 -4.74 11.41
CA GLY A 52 5.56 -6.02 11.74
C GLY A 52 4.10 -5.87 12.15
N ASN A 53 3.64 -6.82 12.97
CA ASN A 53 2.24 -6.89 13.39
C ASN A 53 1.79 -5.63 14.15
N ALA A 54 2.65 -5.06 15.01
CA ALA A 54 2.32 -3.86 15.78
C ALA A 54 1.96 -2.66 14.87
N GLU A 55 2.74 -2.43 13.82
CA GLU A 55 2.46 -1.37 12.85
C GLU A 55 1.20 -1.64 12.01
N ILE A 56 0.91 -2.91 11.71
CA ILE A 56 -0.31 -3.33 11.03
C ILE A 56 -1.52 -3.04 11.92
N GLU A 57 -1.49 -3.46 13.18
CA GLU A 57 -2.56 -3.24 14.16
C GLU A 57 -2.82 -1.75 14.40
N ALA A 58 -1.76 -0.96 14.57
CA ALA A 58 -1.86 0.50 14.71
C ALA A 58 -2.52 1.14 13.49
N PHE A 59 -2.14 0.72 12.29
CA PHE A 59 -2.72 1.21 11.05
C PHE A 59 -4.18 0.81 10.87
N LEU A 60 -4.54 -0.43 11.20
CA LEU A 60 -5.93 -0.91 11.12
C LEU A 60 -6.82 -0.17 12.11
N THR A 61 -6.35 0.01 13.34
CA THR A 61 -7.06 0.76 14.39
C THR A 61 -7.33 2.20 13.92
N HIS A 62 -6.33 2.87 13.34
CA HIS A 62 -6.50 4.21 12.81
C HIS A 62 -7.40 4.26 11.56
N SER A 63 -7.26 3.31 10.65
CA SER A 63 -7.97 3.26 9.35
C SER A 63 -9.46 2.96 9.49
N VAL A 64 -9.83 2.11 10.45
CA VAL A 64 -11.23 1.82 10.77
C VAL A 64 -11.91 3.08 11.29
N VAL A 65 -11.27 3.80 12.20
CA VAL A 65 -11.81 5.05 12.76
C VAL A 65 -11.99 6.13 11.68
N THR A 66 -11.02 6.29 10.77
CA THR A 66 -11.12 7.33 9.71
C THR A 66 -12.17 7.01 8.64
N GLN A 67 -12.38 5.73 8.29
CA GLN A 67 -13.42 5.35 7.32
C GLN A 67 -14.82 5.37 7.93
N THR A 68 -14.96 4.96 9.19
CA THR A 68 -16.25 5.06 9.90
C THR A 68 -16.72 6.52 9.98
N VAL A 69 -15.82 7.46 10.30
CA VAL A 69 -16.18 8.89 10.35
C VAL A 69 -16.51 9.41 8.95
N ALA A 70 -15.75 9.08 7.91
CA ALA A 70 -16.06 9.50 6.54
C ALA A 70 -17.44 8.99 6.06
N SER A 71 -17.83 7.77 6.43
CA SER A 71 -19.17 7.22 6.15
C SER A 71 -20.27 7.83 7.02
N PHE A 72 -19.99 8.23 8.25
CA PHE A 72 -20.97 8.85 9.16
C PHE A 72 -21.17 10.36 8.94
N THR A 73 -20.23 11.03 8.25
CA THR A 73 -20.31 12.47 7.93
C THR A 73 -20.99 12.74 6.57
N GLN A 74 -21.43 11.69 5.87
CA GLN A 74 -22.36 11.76 4.74
C GLN A 74 -23.73 11.24 5.19
N ASN A 75 -24.46 12.02 5.99
CA ASN A 75 -25.89 11.81 6.24
C ASN A 75 -26.62 13.15 6.24
#